data_AF-A0A2N0S3P3-F1
#
_entry.id   AF-A0A2N0S3P3-F1
#
_cell.length_a   1.000
_cell.length_b   1.000
_cell.length_c   1.000
_cell.angle_alpha   90.00
_cell.angle_beta   90.00
_cell.angle_gamma   90.00
#
_symmetry.space_group_name_H-M   'P 1'
#
loop_
_entity.id
_entity.type
_entity.pdbx_description
1 polymer ?
#
loop_
_entity_poly.entity_id
_entity_poly.type
_entity_poly.pdbx_seq_one_letter_code
_entity_poly.pdbx_strand_id
1 'polypeptide(L)'
;TDFIQQIINLTKPFKLKSLFLYSSELQIVESLQLLLQKYGDYLENFACRFGSNSLSEEQQLLEFIIKYCKNIKFLDLTVINNIQIIYSLFNLIENVKQNLNHLSINIFDNFGFSNTTELSSITLQNLGQLLPLKLEYLSLTLTIKYKNDFEMFLKNSQDTFIKKLLIKDRRIKDDEECRDTHDFILSYIKEYIMKKKRVKYLAIINFTTDLFSFKDEVKEFELYNIKIQKYRDLVVKYKLKFVEEFEDF
;
A
#
# COMPACT_ATOMS: atom_id res chain seq x y z
N THR A 1 13.25 -22.15 -6.58
CA THR A 1 12.57 -23.03 -7.56
C THR A 1 12.10 -24.33 -6.92
N ASP A 2 12.95 -25.08 -6.22
CA ASP A 2 12.59 -26.40 -5.65
C ASP A 2 11.41 -26.36 -4.68
N PHE A 3 11.32 -25.33 -3.84
CA PHE A 3 10.24 -25.20 -2.86
C PHE A 3 8.85 -25.01 -3.51
N ILE A 4 8.75 -24.21 -4.57
CA ILE A 4 7.47 -23.98 -5.27
C ILE A 4 7.02 -25.29 -5.94
N GLN A 5 7.95 -26.02 -6.54
CA GLN A 5 7.63 -27.30 -7.16
C GLN A 5 7.16 -28.34 -6.13
N GLN A 6 7.76 -28.36 -4.95
CA GLN A 6 7.29 -29.20 -3.84
C GLN A 6 5.85 -28.88 -3.44
N ILE A 7 5.48 -27.59 -3.33
CA ILE A 7 4.10 -27.16 -3.04
C ILE A 7 3.14 -27.57 -4.15
N ILE A 8 3.53 -27.41 -5.42
CA ILE A 8 2.70 -27.79 -6.57
C ILE A 8 2.48 -29.30 -6.58
N ASN A 9 3.47 -30.10 -6.18
CA ASN A 9 3.42 -31.56 -6.18
C ASN A 9 2.70 -32.16 -4.96
N LEU A 10 2.21 -31.34 -4.02
CA LEU A 10 1.41 -31.81 -2.90
C LEU A 10 0.12 -32.50 -3.41
N THR A 11 -0.08 -33.75 -2.97
CA THR A 11 -1.26 -34.56 -3.26
C THR A 11 -2.37 -34.40 -2.21
N LYS A 12 -2.02 -33.91 -1.01
CA LYS A 12 -2.98 -33.64 0.06
C LYS A 12 -3.72 -32.31 -0.21
N PRO A 13 -4.99 -32.18 0.25
CA PRO A 13 -5.70 -30.91 0.20
C PRO A 13 -4.90 -29.81 0.89
N PHE A 14 -4.54 -28.78 0.13
CA PHE A 14 -3.73 -27.65 0.59
C PHE A 14 -4.32 -26.36 0.04
N LYS A 15 -4.33 -25.30 0.86
CA LYS A 15 -4.75 -23.95 0.47
C LYS A 15 -3.64 -22.97 0.80
N LEU A 16 -3.09 -22.33 -0.23
CA LEU A 16 -2.13 -21.25 -0.04
C LEU A 16 -2.90 -19.94 0.22
N LYS A 17 -2.90 -19.46 1.47
CA LYS A 17 -3.58 -18.20 1.84
C LYS A 17 -2.71 -16.96 1.68
N SER A 18 -1.39 -17.12 1.75
CA SER A 18 -0.45 -16.00 1.81
C SER A 18 0.72 -16.22 0.87
N LEU A 19 1.08 -15.19 0.10
CA LEU A 19 2.25 -15.19 -0.78
C LEU A 19 2.95 -13.83 -0.73
N PHE A 20 4.23 -13.83 -0.35
CA PHE A 20 5.05 -12.62 -0.18
C PHE A 20 6.34 -12.71 -1.00
N LEU A 21 6.49 -11.80 -1.97
CA LEU A 21 7.56 -11.79 -2.97
C LEU A 21 8.44 -10.54 -2.81
N TYR A 22 9.45 -10.60 -1.94
CA TYR A 22 10.34 -9.45 -1.65
C TYR A 22 11.79 -9.62 -2.15
N SER A 23 12.14 -10.77 -2.74
CA SER A 23 13.48 -11.06 -3.26
C SER A 23 13.63 -10.68 -4.74
N SER A 24 14.83 -10.20 -5.11
CA SER A 24 15.22 -9.69 -6.43
C SER A 24 15.44 -10.75 -7.51
N GLU A 25 14.82 -11.92 -7.39
CA GLU A 25 14.96 -13.01 -8.35
C GLU A 25 13.57 -13.54 -8.71
N LEU A 26 12.88 -12.83 -9.61
CA LEU A 26 11.73 -13.36 -10.34
C LEU A 26 12.17 -14.34 -11.45
N GLN A 27 13.30 -15.03 -11.32
CA GLN A 27 13.75 -16.12 -12.21
C GLN A 27 12.81 -17.36 -12.18
N ILE A 28 11.56 -17.16 -11.78
CA ILE A 28 10.57 -18.20 -11.45
C ILE A 28 9.21 -17.85 -12.04
N VAL A 29 9.13 -17.13 -13.17
CA VAL A 29 7.84 -16.78 -13.77
C VAL A 29 7.01 -18.04 -14.05
N GLU A 30 7.62 -19.11 -14.57
CA GLU A 30 6.91 -20.36 -14.86
C GLU A 30 6.38 -21.06 -13.61
N SER A 31 7.21 -21.27 -12.57
CA SER A 31 6.72 -21.96 -11.37
C SER A 31 5.76 -21.08 -10.56
N LEU A 32 5.95 -19.75 -10.54
CA LEU A 32 4.99 -18.83 -9.93
C LEU A 32 3.66 -18.84 -10.70
N GLN A 33 3.70 -18.88 -12.03
CA GLN A 33 2.50 -19.02 -12.84
C GLN A 33 1.72 -20.28 -12.47
N LEU A 34 2.39 -21.44 -12.39
CA LEU A 34 1.75 -22.70 -12.00
C LEU A 34 1.20 -22.65 -10.57
N LEU A 35 1.93 -22.02 -9.64
CA LEU A 35 1.47 -21.82 -8.27
C LEU A 35 0.20 -20.95 -8.22
N LEU A 36 0.19 -19.83 -8.94
CA LEU A 36 -0.97 -18.92 -9.02
C LEU A 36 -2.14 -19.58 -9.74
N GLN A 37 -1.90 -20.35 -10.80
CA GLN A 37 -2.96 -21.13 -11.46
C GLN A 37 -3.62 -22.13 -10.53
N LYS A 38 -2.84 -22.82 -9.70
CA LYS A 38 -3.36 -23.87 -8.82
C LYS A 38 -3.97 -23.32 -7.53
N TYR A 39 -3.42 -22.24 -6.98
CA TYR A 39 -3.78 -21.75 -5.65
C TYR A 39 -4.18 -20.28 -5.57
N GLY A 40 -4.16 -19.53 -6.68
CA GLY A 40 -4.43 -18.08 -6.69
C GLY A 40 -5.78 -17.72 -6.10
N ASP A 41 -6.81 -18.54 -6.36
CA ASP A 41 -8.15 -18.31 -5.82
C ASP A 41 -8.23 -18.48 -4.30
N TYR A 42 -7.24 -19.11 -3.66
CA TYR A 42 -7.18 -19.22 -2.19
C TYR A 42 -6.38 -18.10 -1.53
N LEU A 43 -5.65 -17.30 -2.31
CA LEU A 43 -4.83 -16.22 -1.76
C LEU A 43 -5.74 -15.13 -1.18
N GLU A 44 -5.48 -14.81 0.09
CA GLU A 44 -6.11 -13.72 0.82
C GLU A 44 -5.09 -12.62 1.16
N ASN A 45 -3.80 -12.97 1.28
CA ASN A 45 -2.74 -12.04 1.62
C ASN A 45 -1.64 -12.07 0.56
N PHE A 46 -1.38 -10.92 -0.06
CA PHE A 46 -0.37 -10.80 -1.10
C PHE A 46 0.52 -9.59 -0.83
N ALA A 47 1.83 -9.79 -0.96
CA ALA A 47 2.77 -8.69 -1.01
C ALA A 47 3.86 -8.90 -2.04
N CYS A 48 4.27 -7.82 -2.70
CA CYS A 48 5.28 -7.91 -3.75
C CYS A 48 6.09 -6.60 -3.88
N ARG A 49 7.37 -6.74 -4.21
CA ARG A 49 8.26 -5.64 -4.59
C ARG A 49 8.48 -5.65 -6.11
N PHE A 50 8.15 -4.54 -6.76
CA PHE A 50 8.33 -4.30 -8.19
C PHE A 50 9.42 -3.26 -8.47
N GLY A 51 10.01 -3.31 -9.65
CA GLY A 51 11.11 -2.46 -10.08
C GLY A 51 12.50 -3.02 -9.75
N SER A 52 12.61 -4.34 -9.55
CA SER A 52 13.90 -5.01 -9.29
C SER A 52 14.25 -6.07 -10.35
N ASN A 53 13.31 -6.42 -11.24
CA ASN A 53 13.49 -7.39 -12.31
C ASN A 53 13.22 -6.74 -13.67
N SER A 54 13.26 -7.53 -14.75
CA SER A 54 12.89 -6.99 -16.05
C SER A 54 11.42 -6.57 -16.07
N LEU A 55 11.12 -5.50 -16.78
CA LEU A 55 9.75 -4.97 -16.90
C LEU A 55 8.79 -6.04 -17.46
N SER A 56 9.23 -6.84 -18.42
CA SER A 56 8.42 -7.91 -19.02
C SER A 56 8.03 -8.99 -18.01
N GLU A 57 8.96 -9.43 -17.16
CA GLU A 57 8.66 -10.43 -16.12
C GLU A 57 7.69 -9.89 -15.08
N GLU A 58 7.86 -8.62 -14.69
CA GLU A 58 7.00 -7.97 -13.70
C GLU A 58 5.58 -7.73 -14.24
N GLN A 59 5.45 -7.35 -15.52
CA GLN A 59 4.16 -7.25 -16.21
C GLN A 59 3.48 -8.61 -16.32
N GLN A 60 4.21 -9.64 -16.75
CA GLN A 60 3.68 -11.00 -16.89
C GLN A 60 3.22 -11.58 -15.53
N LEU A 61 3.99 -11.33 -14.46
CA LEU A 61 3.59 -11.71 -13.11
C LEU A 61 2.28 -11.01 -12.71
N LEU A 62 2.15 -9.71 -12.98
CA LEU A 62 0.93 -8.96 -12.69
C LEU A 62 -0.28 -9.48 -13.47
N GLU A 63 -0.12 -9.83 -14.74
CA GLU A 63 -1.17 -10.46 -15.53
C GLU A 63 -1.66 -11.76 -14.88
N PHE A 64 -0.75 -12.61 -14.40
CA PHE A 64 -1.12 -13.84 -13.69
C PHE A 64 -1.79 -13.58 -12.35
N ILE A 65 -1.31 -12.60 -11.57
CA ILE A 65 -1.94 -12.24 -10.29
C ILE A 65 -3.36 -11.72 -10.54
N ILE A 66 -3.54 -10.79 -11.48
CA ILE A 66 -4.85 -10.25 -11.84
C ILE A 66 -5.77 -11.38 -12.32
N LYS A 67 -5.25 -12.31 -13.12
CA LYS A 67 -6.04 -13.41 -13.67
C LYS A 67 -6.50 -14.40 -12.60
N TYR A 68 -5.62 -14.85 -11.70
CA TYR A 68 -5.89 -15.97 -10.81
C TYR A 68 -6.16 -15.59 -9.35
N CYS A 69 -5.87 -14.37 -8.90
CA CYS A 69 -5.99 -13.99 -7.49
C CYS A 69 -7.18 -13.07 -7.24
N LYS A 70 -8.38 -13.63 -7.09
CA LYS A 70 -9.62 -12.84 -6.93
C LYS A 70 -9.98 -12.50 -5.48
N ASN A 71 -9.41 -13.23 -4.51
CA ASN A 71 -9.84 -13.17 -3.10
C ASN A 71 -8.88 -12.40 -2.18
N ILE A 72 -8.00 -11.56 -2.76
CA ILE A 72 -7.05 -10.76 -1.98
C ILE A 72 -7.78 -9.78 -1.05
N LYS A 73 -7.55 -9.93 0.25
CA LYS A 73 -8.04 -9.06 1.33
C LYS A 73 -6.94 -8.12 1.82
N PHE A 74 -5.69 -8.58 1.77
CA PHE A 74 -4.51 -7.83 2.16
C PHE A 74 -3.55 -7.70 0.99
N LEU A 75 -3.25 -6.46 0.60
CA LEU A 75 -2.37 -6.14 -0.51
C LEU A 75 -1.29 -5.16 -0.04
N ASP A 76 -0.02 -5.58 -0.07
CA ASP A 76 1.14 -4.73 0.24
C ASP A 76 2.11 -4.66 -0.94
N LEU A 77 2.24 -3.48 -1.52
CA LEU A 77 2.94 -3.25 -2.77
C LEU A 77 4.08 -2.28 -2.54
N THR A 78 5.29 -2.68 -2.94
CA THR A 78 6.43 -1.77 -3.07
C THR A 78 6.76 -1.56 -4.54
N VAL A 79 6.88 -0.31 -4.99
CA VAL A 79 7.18 0.04 -6.39
C VAL A 79 8.44 0.89 -6.46
N ILE A 80 9.37 0.52 -7.34
CA ILE A 80 10.65 1.20 -7.52
C ILE A 80 10.79 1.69 -8.96
N ASN A 81 10.83 3.01 -9.14
CA ASN A 81 11.18 3.71 -10.38
C ASN A 81 10.53 3.20 -11.69
N ASN A 82 9.39 2.52 -11.63
CA ASN A 82 8.76 1.90 -12.81
C ASN A 82 7.30 2.38 -12.99
N ILE A 83 7.13 3.39 -13.86
CA ILE A 83 5.82 4.00 -14.16
C ILE A 83 4.88 3.03 -14.85
N GLN A 84 5.38 2.15 -15.72
CA GLN A 84 4.49 1.24 -16.45
C GLN A 84 3.80 0.23 -15.53
N ILE A 85 4.46 -0.14 -14.43
CA ILE A 85 3.91 -1.06 -13.44
C ILE A 85 2.75 -0.46 -12.66
N ILE A 86 2.75 0.86 -12.39
CA ILE A 86 1.72 1.47 -11.54
C ILE A 86 0.31 1.30 -12.12
N TYR A 87 0.16 1.38 -13.45
CA TYR A 87 -1.12 1.18 -14.11
C TYR A 87 -1.61 -0.27 -14.00
N SER A 88 -0.69 -1.24 -14.07
CA SER A 88 -1.04 -2.65 -13.86
C SER A 88 -1.43 -2.92 -12.39
N LEU A 89 -0.81 -2.21 -11.45
CA LEU A 89 -1.21 -2.28 -10.03
C LEU A 89 -2.59 -1.68 -9.78
N PHE A 90 -2.98 -0.62 -10.49
CA PHE A 90 -4.34 -0.11 -10.45
C PHE A 90 -5.36 -1.13 -10.94
N ASN A 91 -5.05 -1.84 -12.04
CA ASN A 91 -5.89 -2.94 -12.52
C ASN A 91 -6.03 -4.06 -11.48
N LEU A 92 -4.95 -4.39 -10.76
CA LEU A 92 -4.99 -5.33 -9.65
C LEU A 92 -5.90 -4.86 -8.51
N ILE A 93 -5.74 -3.60 -8.06
CA ILE A 93 -6.56 -3.02 -7.00
C ILE A 93 -8.05 -3.05 -7.38
N GLU A 94 -8.39 -2.64 -8.60
CA GLU A 94 -9.77 -2.68 -9.09
C GLU A 94 -10.31 -4.11 -9.16
N ASN A 95 -9.49 -5.06 -9.62
CA ASN A 95 -9.87 -6.47 -9.72
C ASN A 95 -10.15 -7.13 -8.36
N VAL A 96 -9.48 -6.71 -7.28
CA VAL A 96 -9.66 -7.28 -5.93
C VAL A 96 -10.49 -6.39 -5.00
N LYS A 97 -10.99 -5.26 -5.50
CA LYS A 97 -11.68 -4.20 -4.75
C LYS A 97 -12.78 -4.70 -3.83
N GLN A 98 -13.57 -5.68 -4.27
CA GLN A 98 -14.69 -6.21 -3.48
C GLN A 98 -14.26 -6.93 -2.19
N ASN A 99 -13.06 -7.51 -2.18
CA ASN A 99 -12.51 -8.28 -1.07
C ASN A 99 -11.47 -7.49 -0.25
N LEU A 100 -10.94 -6.41 -0.83
CA LEU A 100 -9.82 -5.66 -0.27
C LEU A 100 -10.20 -4.95 1.04
N ASN A 101 -9.53 -5.33 2.13
CA ASN A 101 -9.69 -4.72 3.45
C ASN A 101 -8.45 -3.95 3.91
N HIS A 102 -7.27 -4.34 3.41
CA HIS A 102 -5.98 -3.77 3.76
C HIS A 102 -5.18 -3.45 2.50
N LEU A 103 -4.82 -2.19 2.33
CA LEU A 103 -3.96 -1.74 1.23
C LEU A 103 -2.75 -0.98 1.77
N SER A 104 -1.56 -1.37 1.32
CA SER A 104 -0.31 -0.67 1.58
C SER A 104 0.41 -0.45 0.25
N ILE A 105 0.78 0.80 -0.02
CA ILE A 105 1.56 1.19 -1.21
C ILE A 105 2.78 1.98 -0.73
N ASN A 106 3.95 1.49 -1.09
CA ASN A 106 5.24 2.08 -0.78
C ASN A 106 6.01 2.36 -2.07
N ILE A 107 6.15 3.63 -2.40
CA ILE A 107 6.96 4.07 -3.55
C ILE A 107 8.36 4.42 -3.02
N PHE A 108 9.37 3.81 -3.62
CA PHE A 108 10.77 3.91 -3.20
C PHE A 108 11.66 4.21 -4.41
N ASP A 109 12.77 4.88 -4.16
CA ASP A 109 13.85 5.08 -5.13
C ASP A 109 15.12 4.41 -4.60
N ASN A 110 15.75 3.54 -5.39
CA ASN A 110 17.00 2.89 -4.98
C ASN A 110 18.24 3.78 -5.18
N PHE A 111 18.22 4.85 -5.99
CA PHE A 111 19.48 5.48 -6.46
C PHE A 111 19.44 6.99 -6.78
N GLY A 112 18.49 7.76 -6.24
CA GLY A 112 18.44 9.23 -6.45
C GLY A 112 17.85 9.66 -7.80
N PHE A 113 17.09 8.79 -8.48
CA PHE A 113 16.40 9.11 -9.74
C PHE A 113 15.02 9.75 -9.49
N SER A 114 14.70 10.75 -10.32
CA SER A 114 13.59 11.70 -10.17
C SER A 114 12.17 11.14 -10.31
N ASN A 115 12.00 9.89 -10.74
CA ASN A 115 10.69 9.40 -11.18
C ASN A 115 9.76 9.01 -10.02
N THR A 116 10.23 9.00 -8.77
CA THR A 116 9.36 8.73 -7.62
C THR A 116 8.33 9.82 -7.35
N THR A 117 8.66 11.07 -7.69
CA THR A 117 7.69 12.18 -7.60
C THR A 117 6.57 11.98 -8.61
N GLU A 118 6.91 11.61 -9.85
CA GLU A 118 5.94 11.32 -10.91
C GLU A 118 5.09 10.09 -10.57
N LEU A 119 5.70 9.01 -10.09
CA LEU A 119 4.98 7.82 -9.60
C LEU A 119 4.01 8.15 -8.46
N SER A 120 4.45 8.97 -7.51
CA SER A 120 3.61 9.40 -6.39
C SER A 120 2.46 10.28 -6.87
N SER A 121 2.71 11.17 -7.82
CA SER A 121 1.69 11.99 -8.48
C SER A 121 0.65 11.10 -9.18
N ILE A 122 1.06 10.21 -10.09
CA ILE A 122 0.15 9.28 -10.78
C ILE A 122 -0.66 8.44 -9.77
N THR A 123 -0.03 8.00 -8.68
CA THR A 123 -0.70 7.26 -7.60
C THR A 123 -1.76 8.10 -6.91
N LEU A 124 -1.45 9.34 -6.50
CA LEU A 124 -2.43 10.22 -5.86
C LEU A 124 -3.58 10.57 -6.80
N GLN A 125 -3.29 10.81 -8.09
CA GLN A 125 -4.30 11.18 -9.08
C GLN A 125 -5.33 10.07 -9.34
N ASN A 126 -4.90 8.80 -9.29
CA ASN A 126 -5.74 7.66 -9.70
C ASN A 126 -6.23 6.78 -8.56
N LEU A 127 -5.52 6.71 -7.42
CA LEU A 127 -5.83 5.71 -6.40
C LEU A 127 -7.20 5.93 -5.74
N GLY A 128 -7.60 7.18 -5.53
CA GLY A 128 -8.79 7.53 -4.75
C GLY A 128 -10.08 6.86 -5.27
N GLN A 129 -10.28 6.83 -6.59
CA GLN A 129 -11.47 6.25 -7.25
C GLN A 129 -11.48 4.70 -7.24
N LEU A 130 -10.32 4.08 -7.02
CA LEU A 130 -10.15 2.62 -7.03
C LEU A 130 -10.38 2.00 -5.64
N LEU A 131 -10.39 2.81 -4.59
CA LEU A 131 -10.59 2.32 -3.23
C LEU A 131 -12.02 1.76 -3.07
N PRO A 132 -12.22 0.68 -2.28
CA PRO A 132 -13.54 0.25 -1.89
C PRO A 132 -14.21 1.25 -0.95
N LEU A 133 -15.52 1.09 -0.68
CA LEU A 133 -16.27 1.97 0.23
C LEU A 133 -15.75 1.91 1.69
N LYS A 134 -15.05 0.84 2.05
CA LYS A 134 -14.51 0.66 3.39
C LYS A 134 -13.15 -0.05 3.35
N LEU A 135 -12.19 0.48 4.09
CA LEU A 135 -10.92 -0.16 4.39
C LEU A 135 -10.70 -0.24 5.90
N GLU A 136 -10.18 -1.36 6.37
CA GLU A 136 -9.67 -1.50 7.74
C GLU A 136 -8.29 -0.83 7.88
N TYR A 137 -7.53 -0.75 6.78
CA TYR A 137 -6.20 -0.16 6.76
C TYR A 137 -5.83 0.38 5.37
N LEU A 138 -5.37 1.63 5.32
CA LEU A 138 -4.70 2.22 4.17
C LEU A 138 -3.37 2.83 4.62
N SER A 139 -2.28 2.41 4.00
CA SER A 139 -0.95 2.98 4.24
C SER A 139 -0.32 3.44 2.93
N LEU A 140 0.00 4.73 2.86
CA LEU A 140 0.65 5.34 1.71
C LEU A 140 2.01 5.87 2.13
N THR A 141 3.07 5.39 1.49
CA THR A 141 4.42 5.90 1.65
C THR A 141 4.89 6.44 0.30
N LEU A 142 4.81 7.77 0.13
CA LEU A 142 4.89 8.48 -1.15
C LEU A 142 5.73 9.76 -1.03
N THR A 143 6.11 10.33 -2.16
CA THR A 143 6.69 11.68 -2.25
C THR A 143 5.58 12.68 -2.59
N ILE A 144 5.05 13.41 -1.61
CA ILE A 144 3.86 14.27 -1.79
C ILE A 144 4.30 15.70 -2.12
N LYS A 145 4.69 15.93 -3.37
CA LYS A 145 5.19 17.25 -3.82
C LYS A 145 4.06 18.24 -4.16
N TYR A 146 3.07 17.80 -4.93
CA TYR A 146 2.05 18.70 -5.48
C TYR A 146 0.75 18.66 -4.68
N LYS A 147 0.32 19.84 -4.20
CA LYS A 147 -0.91 20.03 -3.41
C LYS A 147 -2.15 19.51 -4.13
N ASN A 148 -2.28 19.83 -5.41
CA ASN A 148 -3.44 19.46 -6.24
C ASN A 148 -3.61 17.94 -6.38
N ASP A 149 -2.51 17.19 -6.51
CA ASP A 149 -2.58 15.73 -6.61
C ASP A 149 -3.09 15.11 -5.31
N PHE A 150 -2.58 15.60 -4.17
CA PHE A 150 -3.02 15.15 -2.86
C PHE A 150 -4.49 15.51 -2.58
N GLU A 151 -4.90 16.73 -2.94
CA GLU A 151 -6.30 17.15 -2.86
C GLU A 151 -7.20 16.29 -3.74
N MET A 152 -6.75 15.95 -4.96
CA MET A 152 -7.50 15.09 -5.86
C MET A 152 -7.65 13.67 -5.31
N PHE A 153 -6.60 13.10 -4.70
CA PHE A 153 -6.71 11.82 -3.98
C PHE A 153 -7.80 11.88 -2.88
N LEU A 154 -7.82 12.95 -2.10
CA LEU A 154 -8.78 13.12 -1.00
C LEU A 154 -10.22 13.29 -1.51
N LYS A 155 -10.41 14.06 -2.58
CA LYS A 155 -11.71 14.22 -3.27
C LYS A 155 -12.20 12.92 -3.88
N ASN A 156 -11.36 12.24 -4.65
CA ASN A 156 -11.74 11.02 -5.36
C ASN A 156 -11.98 9.84 -4.41
N SER A 157 -11.42 9.88 -3.21
CA SER A 157 -11.68 8.87 -2.18
C SER A 157 -12.85 9.23 -1.25
N GLN A 158 -13.58 10.34 -1.45
CA GLN A 158 -14.54 10.89 -0.46
C GLN A 158 -15.54 9.88 0.13
N ASP A 159 -15.95 8.88 -0.66
CA ASP A 159 -16.94 7.86 -0.27
C ASP A 159 -16.32 6.67 0.49
N THR A 160 -14.99 6.62 0.62
CA THR A 160 -14.28 5.56 1.33
C THR A 160 -14.09 5.89 2.82
N PHE A 161 -14.66 5.06 3.68
CA PHE A 161 -14.32 5.05 5.11
C PHE A 161 -13.03 4.26 5.36
N ILE A 162 -12.07 4.83 6.09
CA ILE A 162 -10.76 4.20 6.35
C ILE A 162 -10.55 4.12 7.85
N LYS A 163 -10.62 2.94 8.45
CA LYS A 163 -10.45 2.81 9.90
C LYS A 163 -9.06 3.25 10.36
N LYS A 164 -7.99 2.83 9.69
CA LYS A 164 -6.61 3.22 9.97
C LYS A 164 -5.97 3.83 8.72
N LEU A 165 -5.72 5.13 8.74
CA LEU A 165 -5.04 5.85 7.66
C LEU A 165 -3.62 6.20 8.09
N LEU A 166 -2.65 5.73 7.32
CA LEU A 166 -1.23 6.05 7.49
C LEU A 166 -0.72 6.77 6.25
N ILE A 167 -0.12 7.93 6.46
CA ILE A 167 0.53 8.70 5.39
C ILE A 167 1.97 8.97 5.80
N LYS A 168 2.90 8.54 4.98
CA LYS A 168 4.32 8.86 5.10
C LYS A 168 4.76 9.65 3.88
N ASP A 169 5.08 10.91 4.09
CA ASP A 169 5.75 11.73 3.08
C ASP A 169 7.26 11.48 3.12
N ARG A 170 7.84 11.19 1.96
CA ARG A 170 9.23 10.78 1.79
C ARG A 170 10.18 11.90 1.35
N ARG A 171 9.69 13.12 1.16
CA ARG A 171 10.54 14.24 0.76
C ARG A 171 11.66 14.49 1.77
N ILE A 172 12.85 14.78 1.26
CA ILE A 172 14.07 15.01 2.04
C ILE A 172 14.15 16.50 2.42
N LYS A 173 14.85 16.78 3.53
CA LYS A 173 14.85 18.05 4.24
C LYS A 173 15.50 19.24 3.50
N ASP A 174 16.29 19.00 2.45
CA ASP A 174 16.99 20.05 1.70
C ASP A 174 16.09 20.78 0.68
N ASP A 175 14.82 20.41 0.62
CA ASP A 175 13.78 21.15 -0.09
C ASP A 175 13.27 22.26 0.85
N GLU A 176 13.61 23.53 0.63
CA GLU A 176 13.16 24.66 1.47
C GLU A 176 11.61 24.70 1.60
N GLU A 177 10.88 24.07 0.67
CA GLU A 177 9.43 23.88 0.66
C GLU A 177 8.89 22.83 1.67
N CYS A 178 9.75 22.13 2.42
CA CYS A 178 9.33 21.03 3.30
C CYS A 178 8.43 21.47 4.47
N ARG A 179 8.60 22.69 5.01
CA ARG A 179 7.76 23.19 6.11
C ARG A 179 6.34 23.49 5.66
N ASP A 180 6.18 24.22 4.57
CA ASP A 180 4.88 24.55 3.95
C ASP A 180 4.08 23.31 3.57
N THR A 181 4.76 22.17 3.43
CA THR A 181 4.13 20.91 3.07
C THR A 181 3.49 20.18 4.22
N HIS A 182 4.12 20.18 5.39
CA HIS A 182 3.44 19.63 6.56
C HIS A 182 2.12 20.38 6.79
N ASP A 183 2.15 21.70 6.61
CA ASP A 183 1.00 22.56 6.79
C ASP A 183 -0.10 22.29 5.76
N PHE A 184 0.20 22.11 4.47
CA PHE A 184 -0.85 21.81 3.49
C PHE A 184 -1.41 20.39 3.62
N ILE A 185 -0.56 19.36 3.86
CA ILE A 185 -1.04 17.98 4.04
C ILE A 185 -2.01 17.95 5.22
N LEU A 186 -1.60 18.56 6.34
CA LEU A 186 -2.42 18.63 7.54
C LEU A 186 -3.71 19.42 7.30
N SER A 187 -3.64 20.58 6.64
CA SER A 187 -4.81 21.40 6.30
C SER A 187 -5.85 20.61 5.48
N TYR A 188 -5.41 19.93 4.42
CA TYR A 188 -6.32 19.12 3.61
C TYR A 188 -6.84 17.89 4.34
N ILE A 189 -6.03 17.25 5.19
CA ILE A 189 -6.53 16.17 6.05
C ILE A 189 -7.61 16.71 7.00
N LYS A 190 -7.44 17.90 7.58
CA LYS A 190 -8.48 18.52 8.40
C LYS A 190 -9.76 18.77 7.58
N GLU A 191 -9.63 19.30 6.38
CA GLU A 191 -10.77 19.61 5.51
C GLU A 191 -11.54 18.38 5.01
N TYR A 192 -10.82 17.42 4.41
CA TYR A 192 -11.43 16.31 3.67
C TYR A 192 -11.58 15.04 4.51
N ILE A 193 -10.77 14.85 5.56
CA ILE A 193 -10.83 13.67 6.42
C ILE A 193 -11.49 13.98 7.77
N MET A 194 -10.98 14.97 8.50
CA MET A 194 -11.40 15.26 9.88
C MET A 194 -12.84 15.77 9.94
N LYS A 195 -13.15 16.85 9.22
CA LYS A 195 -14.51 17.43 9.18
C LYS A 195 -15.54 16.44 8.64
N LYS A 196 -15.12 15.50 7.77
CA LYS A 196 -15.97 14.46 7.19
C LYS A 196 -16.04 13.17 8.03
N LYS A 197 -15.28 13.06 9.13
CA LYS A 197 -15.27 11.91 10.07
C LYS A 197 -15.09 10.54 9.42
N ARG A 198 -14.26 10.47 8.37
CA ARG A 198 -14.08 9.25 7.56
C ARG A 198 -12.92 8.36 8.00
N VAL A 199 -12.26 8.71 9.11
CA VAL A 199 -11.14 7.97 9.69
C VAL A 199 -11.35 7.78 11.19
N LYS A 200 -10.88 6.65 11.75
CA LYS A 200 -10.86 6.39 13.19
C LYS A 200 -9.49 6.55 13.82
N TYR A 201 -8.44 6.09 13.13
CA TYR A 201 -7.05 6.21 13.55
C TYR A 201 -6.22 6.83 12.43
N LEU A 202 -5.42 7.83 12.77
CA LEU A 202 -4.60 8.56 11.82
C LEU A 202 -3.15 8.61 12.31
N ALA A 203 -2.21 8.33 11.40
CA ALA A 203 -0.82 8.68 11.58
C ALA A 203 -0.27 9.34 10.32
N ILE A 204 0.40 10.46 10.53
CA ILE A 204 1.10 11.19 9.47
C ILE A 204 2.52 11.39 9.94
N ILE A 205 3.48 11.01 9.10
CA ILE A 205 4.89 11.22 9.38
C ILE A 205 5.57 11.77 8.12
N ASN A 206 6.51 12.69 8.31
CA ASN A 206 7.46 13.09 7.26
C ASN A 206 8.88 12.66 7.64
N PHE A 207 9.92 13.19 6.99
CA PHE A 207 11.30 12.78 7.28
C PHE A 207 11.71 12.93 8.75
N THR A 208 11.22 13.96 9.46
CA THR A 208 11.65 14.26 10.84
C THR A 208 10.55 14.17 11.89
N THR A 209 9.29 14.30 11.48
CA THR A 209 8.22 14.71 12.38
C THR A 209 7.02 13.80 12.24
N ASP A 210 6.60 13.24 13.38
CA ASP A 210 5.38 12.48 13.55
C ASP A 210 4.29 13.40 14.09
N LEU A 211 3.10 13.39 13.47
CA LEU A 211 1.94 14.19 13.88
C LEU A 211 1.60 13.99 15.36
N PHE A 212 1.84 12.79 15.89
CA PHE A 212 1.64 12.47 17.30
C PHE A 212 2.43 13.39 18.25
N SER A 213 3.51 14.01 17.79
CA SER A 213 4.34 14.91 18.61
C SER A 213 3.70 16.29 18.83
N PHE A 214 2.71 16.69 18.00
CA PHE A 214 2.03 17.98 18.10
C PHE A 214 0.80 17.88 18.99
N LYS A 215 0.97 18.17 20.29
CA LYS A 215 -0.10 17.99 21.30
C LYS A 215 -1.39 18.76 21.00
N ASP A 216 -1.30 19.96 20.45
CA ASP A 216 -2.49 20.77 20.16
C ASP A 216 -3.25 20.22 18.95
N GLU A 217 -2.53 19.76 17.92
CA GLU A 217 -3.11 19.04 16.78
C GLU A 217 -3.81 17.76 17.24
N VAL A 218 -3.15 16.94 18.07
CA VAL A 218 -3.73 15.71 18.62
C VAL A 218 -5.06 16.01 19.33
N LYS A 219 -5.10 17.02 20.20
CA LYS A 219 -6.32 17.45 20.90
C LYS A 219 -7.41 17.88 19.92
N GLU A 220 -7.06 18.61 18.86
CA GLU A 220 -8.03 19.03 17.85
C GLU A 220 -8.68 17.82 17.15
N PHE A 221 -7.90 16.84 16.72
CA PHE A 221 -8.43 15.60 16.11
C PHE A 221 -9.30 14.79 17.08
N GLU A 222 -8.96 14.77 18.37
CA GLU A 222 -9.76 14.09 19.40
C GLU A 222 -11.17 14.66 19.53
N LEU A 223 -11.37 15.98 19.31
CA LEU A 223 -12.70 16.61 19.27
C LEU A 223 -13.59 16.05 18.14
N TYR A 224 -12.98 15.47 17.11
CA TYR A 224 -13.67 14.81 15.99
C TYR A 224 -13.74 13.28 16.13
N ASN A 225 -13.36 12.74 17.30
CA ASN A 225 -13.25 11.29 17.58
C ASN A 225 -12.20 10.57 16.71
N ILE A 226 -11.17 11.28 16.24
CA ILE A 226 -10.06 10.71 15.48
C ILE A 226 -8.87 10.53 16.42
N LYS A 227 -8.38 9.30 16.54
CA LYS A 227 -7.23 8.98 17.38
C LYS A 227 -5.93 9.11 16.60
N ILE A 228 -5.14 10.12 16.93
CA ILE A 228 -3.76 10.20 16.43
C ILE A 228 -2.90 9.16 17.16
N GLN A 229 -2.12 8.38 16.43
CA GLN A 229 -1.14 7.45 17.01
C GLN A 229 0.22 7.64 16.35
N LYS A 230 1.29 7.19 17.02
CA LYS A 230 2.62 7.16 16.42
C LYS A 230 2.60 6.28 15.17
N TYR A 231 3.24 6.74 14.10
CA TYR A 231 3.25 6.02 12.84
C TYR A 231 3.79 4.59 13.00
N ARG A 232 4.89 4.41 13.75
CA ARG A 232 5.52 3.10 13.98
C ARG A 232 4.63 2.10 14.71
N ASP A 233 3.70 2.56 15.53
CA ASP A 233 2.80 1.71 16.31
C ASP A 233 1.63 1.20 15.44
N LEU A 234 1.28 1.95 14.39
CA LEU A 234 0.21 1.63 13.46
C LEU A 234 0.66 0.78 12.27
N VAL A 235 1.94 0.85 11.89
CA VAL A 235 2.50 0.07 10.78
C VAL A 235 2.31 -1.42 11.03
N VAL A 236 1.65 -2.09 10.09
CA VAL A 236 1.56 -3.56 10.09
C VAL A 236 2.91 -4.14 9.68
N LYS A 237 3.64 -4.71 10.64
CA LYS A 237 4.88 -5.45 10.36
C LYS A 237 4.54 -6.88 9.92
N TYR A 238 4.79 -7.15 8.64
CA TYR A 238 4.60 -8.42 7.92
C TYR A 238 5.23 -9.65 8.57
N LYS A 239 6.30 -9.49 9.38
CA LYS A 239 7.02 -10.62 10.01
C LYS A 239 6.36 -11.19 11.28
N LEU A 240 5.43 -10.48 11.93
CA LEU A 240 4.95 -10.89 13.27
C LEU A 240 3.53 -11.46 13.23
N LYS A 241 2.60 -10.83 12.51
CA LYS A 241 1.19 -11.26 12.53
C LYS A 241 0.90 -12.62 11.91
N PHE A 242 1.64 -13.00 10.87
CA PHE A 242 1.42 -14.27 10.20
C PHE A 242 2.24 -15.42 10.81
N VAL A 243 3.18 -15.14 11.72
CA VAL A 243 3.89 -16.18 12.48
C VAL A 243 3.07 -16.59 13.70
N GLU A 244 2.38 -15.63 14.35
CA GLU A 244 1.47 -15.91 15.48
C GLU A 244 0.30 -16.84 15.08
N GLU A 245 -0.15 -16.85 13.81
CA GLU A 245 -1.17 -17.80 13.33
C GLU A 245 -0.67 -19.24 13.13
N PHE A 246 0.64 -19.50 13.26
CA PHE A 246 1.24 -20.86 13.14
C PHE A 246 1.74 -21.43 14.46
N GLU A 247 1.70 -20.69 15.58
CA GLU A 247 2.13 -21.21 16.89
C GLU A 247 1.04 -21.99 17.65
N ASP A 248 -0.19 -22.03 17.12
CA ASP A 248 -1.34 -22.75 17.73
C ASP A 248 -1.63 -24.13 17.09
N PHE A 249 -0.63 -24.86 16.57
CA PHE A 249 -0.78 -26.26 16.12
C PHE A 249 0.26 -27.21 16.73
#